data_AF-A0A7X9EFE0-F1
#
_entry.id   AF-A0A7X9EFE0-F1
#
_cell.length_a   1.000
_cell.length_b   1.000
_cell.length_c   1.000
_cell.angle_alpha   90.00
_cell.angle_beta   90.00
_cell.angle_gamma   90.00
#
_symmetry.space_group_name_H-M   'P 1'
#
loop_
_entity.id
_entity.type
_entity.pdbx_description
1 polymer ?
#
loop_
_entity_poly.entity_id
_entity_poly.type
_entity_poly.pdbx_seq_one_letter_code
_entity_poly.pdbx_strand_id
1 'polypeptide(L)'
;LRIKAEETIYDLFLWGDKGEFKFFNDATGEGNAVPIEMEVTSILMEGTRRSDEWGRIRKVFPNSSVIVKVSAENLTREVLEDPVYNRVVQLLESPRRIADVCLAFHSNDFAVYKTIFDLYTFGLIEVQMGEEAEEKEEKKAKEEEVRLLSNQALKEYNSGEFEKSIQIFKYILALEPNHAFSKMMIKKAYDEIKETLISSDFTIEHVPYLKRTITPLDEFNFTPQENYILSRINGLNSVQSIIRISPIQELQALMIFKKLAKDNLIGFLPPSPVPESKK
;
A
#
# COMPACT_ATOMS: atom_id res chain seq x y z
N LEU A 1 -43.50 8.99 22.99
CA LEU A 1 -43.03 7.63 23.35
C LEU A 1 -43.15 6.67 22.17
N ARG A 2 -44.35 6.45 21.61
CA ARG A 2 -44.57 5.60 20.44
C ARG A 2 -43.62 5.87 19.25
N ILE A 3 -43.57 7.11 18.75
CA ILE A 3 -42.68 7.49 17.62
C ILE A 3 -41.22 7.12 17.91
N LYS A 4 -40.73 7.37 19.13
CA LYS A 4 -39.36 7.05 19.51
C LYS A 4 -39.11 5.53 19.53
N ALA A 5 -40.09 4.75 19.97
CA ALA A 5 -40.01 3.29 19.92
C ALA A 5 -40.01 2.79 18.47
N GLU A 6 -40.87 3.34 17.60
CA GLU A 6 -40.89 3.02 16.17
C GLU A 6 -39.56 3.33 15.49
N GLU A 7 -38.99 4.54 15.69
CA GLU A 7 -37.67 4.90 15.16
C GLU A 7 -36.57 3.95 15.63
N THR A 8 -36.57 3.58 16.92
CA THR A 8 -35.58 2.64 17.45
C THR A 8 -35.69 1.26 16.79
N ILE A 9 -36.91 0.80 16.48
CA ILE A 9 -37.12 -0.45 15.76
C ILE A 9 -36.67 -0.31 14.30
N TYR A 10 -36.96 0.82 13.64
CA TYR A 10 -36.53 1.06 12.27
C TYR A 10 -35.00 1.08 12.12
N ASP A 11 -34.27 1.58 13.12
CA ASP A 11 -32.79 1.57 13.11
C ASP A 11 -32.21 0.16 13.01
N LEU A 12 -32.91 -0.85 13.55
CA LEU A 12 -32.48 -2.25 13.43
C LEU A 12 -32.49 -2.75 11.99
N PHE A 13 -33.37 -2.23 11.13
CA PHE A 13 -33.41 -2.58 9.70
C PHE A 13 -32.25 -1.99 8.90
N LEU A 14 -31.56 -1.01 9.47
CA LEU A 14 -30.40 -0.34 8.85
C LEU A 14 -29.08 -1.03 9.23
N TRP A 15 -29.11 -1.98 10.17
CA TRP A 15 -27.96 -2.81 10.49
C TRP A 15 -27.62 -3.64 9.25
N GLY A 16 -26.34 -3.66 8.88
CA GLY A 16 -25.86 -4.52 7.80
C GLY A 16 -25.84 -5.98 8.22
N ASP A 17 -25.01 -6.79 7.58
CA ASP A 17 -24.97 -8.25 7.77
C ASP A 17 -24.44 -8.73 9.14
N LYS A 18 -24.29 -7.84 10.12
CA LYS A 18 -23.70 -8.13 11.44
C LYS A 18 -24.71 -7.84 12.55
N GLY A 19 -25.14 -8.90 13.21
CA GLY A 19 -25.98 -8.86 14.42
C GLY A 19 -26.22 -10.28 14.92
N GLU A 20 -26.37 -10.44 16.24
CA GLU A 20 -26.75 -11.73 16.84
C GLU A 20 -28.03 -11.50 17.66
N PHE A 21 -29.05 -12.31 17.40
CA PHE A 21 -30.29 -12.31 18.18
C PHE A 21 -30.37 -13.62 18.98
N LYS A 22 -30.67 -13.50 20.28
CA LYS A 22 -30.83 -14.63 21.19
C LYS A 22 -32.16 -14.49 21.92
N PHE A 23 -32.92 -15.59 21.98
CA PHE A 23 -34.16 -15.68 22.72
C PHE A 23 -33.93 -16.44 24.03
N PHE A 24 -34.44 -15.91 25.14
CA PHE A 24 -34.37 -16.53 26.45
C PHE A 24 -35.79 -16.71 26.98
N ASN A 25 -36.24 -17.97 27.12
CA ASN A 25 -37.59 -18.30 27.55
C ASN A 25 -37.93 -17.77 28.96
N ASP A 26 -36.93 -17.67 29.83
CA ASP A 26 -37.10 -17.32 31.25
C ASP A 26 -36.66 -15.89 31.58
N ALA A 27 -36.46 -15.04 30.56
CA ALA A 27 -36.13 -13.64 30.78
C ALA A 27 -37.34 -12.90 31.34
N THR A 28 -37.28 -12.54 32.62
CA THR A 28 -38.22 -11.60 33.22
C THR A 28 -37.77 -10.19 32.86
N GLY A 29 -38.65 -9.42 32.23
CA GLY A 29 -38.34 -8.02 31.91
C GLY A 29 -38.13 -7.22 33.19
N GLU A 30 -36.92 -6.73 33.43
CA GLU A 30 -36.64 -5.85 34.56
C GLU A 30 -37.19 -4.44 34.28
N GLY A 31 -38.14 -3.98 35.09
CA GLY A 31 -38.53 -2.56 35.18
C GLY A 31 -40.00 -2.23 34.90
N ASN A 32 -40.35 -0.95 35.09
CA ASN A 32 -41.64 -0.37 34.73
C ASN A 32 -41.72 -0.18 33.20
N ALA A 33 -42.04 -1.25 32.47
CA ALA A 33 -42.30 -1.16 31.03
C ALA A 33 -43.63 -0.46 30.77
N VAL A 34 -43.61 0.59 29.95
CA VAL A 34 -44.83 1.25 29.46
C VAL A 34 -45.31 0.46 28.22
N PRO A 35 -46.49 -0.16 28.24
CA PRO A 35 -47.00 -0.88 27.08
C PRO A 35 -47.27 0.11 25.94
N ILE A 36 -46.77 -0.20 24.74
CA ILE A 36 -47.01 0.57 23.53
C ILE A 36 -47.66 -0.36 22.51
N GLU A 37 -48.85 0.01 22.04
CA GLU A 37 -49.53 -0.71 20.97
C GLU A 37 -48.98 -0.29 19.61
N MET A 38 -48.67 -1.27 18.77
CA MET A 38 -48.01 -1.09 17.47
C MET A 38 -48.59 -2.10 16.48
N GLU A 39 -48.80 -1.68 15.23
CA GLU A 39 -49.24 -2.59 14.17
C GLU A 39 -48.00 -3.16 13.47
N VAL A 40 -47.77 -4.46 13.67
CA VAL A 40 -46.52 -5.14 13.26
C VAL A 40 -46.30 -5.04 11.75
N THR A 41 -47.36 -5.20 10.94
CA THR A 41 -47.24 -5.19 9.48
C THR A 41 -46.72 -3.84 8.98
N SER A 42 -47.23 -2.73 9.52
CA SER A 42 -46.82 -1.37 9.21
C SER A 42 -45.35 -1.14 9.58
N ILE A 43 -44.90 -1.65 10.72
CA ILE A 43 -43.50 -1.56 11.13
C ILE A 43 -42.59 -2.32 10.17
N LEU A 44 -42.95 -3.54 9.80
CA LEU A 44 -42.18 -4.36 8.87
C LEU A 44 -42.10 -3.72 7.47
N MET A 45 -43.23 -3.21 6.96
CA MET A 45 -43.29 -2.58 5.64
C MET A 45 -42.47 -1.30 5.59
N GLU A 46 -42.57 -0.44 6.61
CA GLU A 46 -41.79 0.80 6.69
C GLU A 46 -40.29 0.50 6.91
N GLY A 47 -39.95 -0.47 7.77
CA GLY A 47 -38.56 -0.89 7.98
C GLY A 47 -37.90 -1.42 6.70
N THR A 48 -38.62 -2.25 5.93
CA THR A 48 -38.14 -2.75 4.62
C THR A 48 -37.94 -1.60 3.64
N ARG A 49 -38.92 -0.69 3.53
CA ARG A 49 -38.83 0.50 2.67
C ARG A 49 -37.60 1.36 3.01
N ARG A 50 -37.33 1.58 4.30
CA ARG A 50 -36.15 2.31 4.77
C ARG A 50 -34.85 1.58 4.48
N SER A 51 -34.81 0.25 4.60
CA SER A 51 -33.63 -0.55 4.26
C SER A 51 -33.27 -0.43 2.77
N ASP A 52 -34.27 -0.50 1.88
CA ASP A 52 -34.08 -0.28 0.45
C ASP A 52 -33.60 1.15 0.13
N GLU A 53 -34.22 2.14 0.74
CA GLU A 53 -33.86 3.56 0.60
C GLU A 53 -32.44 3.81 1.11
N TRP A 54 -32.08 3.22 2.26
CA TRP A 54 -30.74 3.27 2.82
C TRP A 54 -29.70 2.66 1.88
N GLY A 55 -30.02 1.53 1.25
CA GLY A 55 -29.16 0.92 0.23
C GLY A 55 -28.90 1.85 -0.96
N ARG A 56 -29.88 2.66 -1.38
CA ARG A 56 -29.71 3.67 -2.45
C ARG A 56 -28.87 4.85 -1.98
N ILE A 57 -29.17 5.38 -0.79
CA ILE A 57 -28.41 6.45 -0.15
C ILE A 57 -26.94 6.06 -0.05
N ARG A 58 -26.64 4.85 0.43
CA ARG A 58 -25.27 4.34 0.62
C ARG A 58 -24.47 4.17 -0.67
N LYS A 59 -25.12 4.07 -1.84
CA LYS A 59 -24.40 4.09 -3.12
C LYS A 59 -23.79 5.45 -3.43
N VAL A 60 -24.41 6.53 -2.95
CA VAL A 60 -23.92 7.91 -3.13
C VAL A 60 -23.12 8.38 -1.92
N PHE A 61 -23.52 7.98 -0.72
CA PHE A 61 -22.88 8.32 0.55
C PHE A 61 -22.44 7.05 1.30
N PRO A 62 -21.32 6.41 0.90
CA PRO A 62 -20.90 5.12 1.46
C PRO A 62 -20.70 5.13 2.97
N ASN A 63 -20.31 6.27 3.54
CA ASN A 63 -20.06 6.44 4.96
C ASN A 63 -20.31 7.89 5.39
N SER A 64 -20.25 8.15 6.70
CA SER A 64 -20.51 9.49 7.28
C SER A 64 -19.36 10.49 7.10
N SER A 65 -18.19 10.05 6.61
CA SER A 65 -17.05 10.94 6.35
C SER A 65 -17.12 11.65 4.99
N VAL A 66 -18.09 11.30 4.15
CA VAL A 66 -18.34 11.98 2.88
C VAL A 66 -18.61 13.45 3.14
N ILE A 67 -17.89 14.32 2.41
CA ILE A 67 -18.07 15.76 2.46
C ILE A 67 -19.08 16.17 1.40
N VAL A 68 -20.04 16.99 1.80
CA VAL A 68 -21.08 17.52 0.91
C VAL A 68 -21.06 19.04 0.96
N LYS A 69 -21.42 19.68 -0.17
CA LYS A 69 -21.55 21.13 -0.30
C LYS A 69 -22.83 21.50 -1.03
N VAL A 70 -23.35 22.70 -0.77
CA VAL A 70 -24.50 23.25 -1.49
C VAL A 70 -24.06 23.81 -2.84
N SER A 71 -24.80 23.49 -3.89
CA SER A 71 -24.67 24.08 -5.22
C SER A 71 -25.53 25.34 -5.29
N ALA A 72 -24.96 26.47 -4.86
CA ALA A 72 -25.68 27.74 -4.70
C ALA A 72 -26.41 28.20 -5.98
N GLU A 73 -25.88 27.85 -7.16
CA GLU A 73 -26.47 28.17 -8.46
C GLU A 73 -27.82 27.47 -8.72
N ASN A 74 -28.06 26.34 -8.06
CA ASN A 74 -29.28 25.54 -8.27
C ASN A 74 -30.35 25.81 -7.20
N LEU A 75 -30.05 26.64 -6.19
CA LEU A 75 -30.94 26.88 -5.05
C LEU A 75 -32.23 27.59 -5.46
N THR A 76 -33.39 27.01 -5.11
CA THR A 76 -34.71 27.59 -5.40
C THR A 76 -35.39 28.13 -4.13
N ARG A 77 -36.29 29.10 -4.29
CA ARG A 77 -37.09 29.64 -3.17
C ARG A 77 -37.95 28.57 -2.51
N GLU A 78 -38.55 27.69 -3.32
CA GLU A 78 -39.41 26.60 -2.84
C GLU A 78 -38.66 25.67 -1.86
N VAL A 79 -37.39 25.35 -2.16
CA VAL A 79 -36.56 24.53 -1.26
C VAL A 79 -36.26 25.27 0.04
N LEU A 80 -36.02 26.58 -0.03
CA LEU A 80 -35.75 27.41 1.15
C LEU A 80 -36.97 27.63 2.05
N GLU A 81 -38.18 27.44 1.51
CA GLU A 81 -39.43 27.50 2.28
C GLU A 81 -39.68 26.23 3.09
N ASP A 82 -39.11 25.08 2.68
CA ASP A 82 -39.13 23.86 3.49
C ASP A 82 -38.17 24.00 4.70
N PRO A 83 -38.67 23.91 5.95
CA PRO A 83 -37.84 24.12 7.13
C PRO A 83 -36.70 23.12 7.29
N VAL A 84 -36.89 21.88 6.84
CA VAL A 84 -35.90 20.80 6.98
C VAL A 84 -34.80 20.97 5.94
N TYR A 85 -35.18 21.24 4.68
CA TYR A 85 -34.21 21.53 3.62
C TYR A 85 -33.42 22.79 3.89
N ASN A 86 -34.09 23.88 4.27
CA ASN A 86 -33.43 25.14 4.62
C ASN A 86 -32.44 24.94 5.78
N ARG A 87 -32.79 24.11 6.78
CA ARG A 87 -31.86 23.80 7.87
C ARG A 87 -30.61 23.05 7.41
N VAL A 88 -30.73 22.08 6.51
CA VAL A 88 -29.56 21.40 5.91
C VAL A 88 -28.71 22.40 5.14
N VAL A 89 -29.33 23.24 4.31
CA VAL A 89 -28.65 24.27 3.52
C VAL A 89 -27.86 25.24 4.41
N GLN A 90 -28.46 25.71 5.51
CA GLN A 90 -27.77 26.58 6.48
C GLN A 90 -26.57 25.91 7.15
N LEU A 91 -26.67 24.62 7.47
CA LEU A 91 -25.54 23.88 8.03
C LEU A 91 -24.42 23.67 7.00
N LEU A 92 -24.75 23.71 5.72
CA LEU A 92 -23.85 23.55 4.59
C LEU A 92 -23.45 24.87 3.93
N GLU A 93 -23.47 26.00 4.67
CA GLU A 93 -22.84 27.27 4.23
C GLU A 93 -21.37 27.08 3.84
N SER A 94 -20.70 26.10 4.46
CA SER A 94 -19.39 25.58 4.07
C SER A 94 -19.50 24.07 3.83
N PRO A 95 -18.60 23.46 3.02
CA PRO A 95 -18.54 22.01 2.90
C PRO A 95 -18.35 21.34 4.27
N ARG A 96 -19.12 20.28 4.56
CA ARG A 96 -19.04 19.54 5.83
C ARG A 96 -19.19 18.04 5.61
N ARG A 97 -18.67 17.24 6.55
CA ARG A 97 -18.95 15.81 6.57
C ARG A 97 -20.39 15.57 6.96
N ILE A 98 -21.01 14.54 6.39
CA ILE A 98 -22.37 14.13 6.77
C ILE A 98 -22.46 13.84 8.29
N ALA A 99 -21.42 13.28 8.90
CA ALA A 99 -21.33 13.07 10.35
C ALA A 99 -21.58 14.35 11.17
N ASP A 100 -21.02 15.47 10.74
CA ASP A 100 -21.14 16.75 11.44
C ASP A 100 -22.55 17.33 11.29
N VAL A 101 -23.18 17.10 10.12
CA VAL A 101 -24.56 17.49 9.86
C VAL A 101 -25.53 16.68 10.73
N CYS A 102 -25.34 15.36 10.81
CA CYS A 102 -26.13 14.49 11.71
C CYS A 102 -26.06 14.96 13.16
N LEU A 103 -24.85 15.24 13.66
CA LEU A 103 -24.63 15.69 15.03
C LEU A 103 -25.37 17.01 15.33
N ALA A 104 -25.43 17.93 14.36
CA ALA A 104 -26.12 19.21 14.52
C ALA A 104 -27.66 19.10 14.52
N PHE A 105 -28.23 18.10 13.84
CA PHE A 105 -29.68 17.96 13.66
C PHE A 105 -30.41 17.37 14.88
N HIS A 106 -29.70 16.76 15.84
CA HIS A 106 -30.30 16.07 17.00
C HIS A 106 -31.42 15.09 16.58
N SER A 107 -31.29 14.51 15.39
CA SER A 107 -32.27 13.61 14.77
C SER A 107 -31.61 12.28 14.45
N ASN A 108 -32.42 11.29 14.05
CA ASN A 108 -31.92 10.02 13.57
C ASN A 108 -31.11 10.20 12.29
N ASP A 109 -30.00 9.47 12.16
CA ASP A 109 -29.10 9.50 11.01
C ASP A 109 -29.87 9.26 9.72
N PHE A 110 -30.78 8.28 9.69
CA PHE A 110 -31.56 7.98 8.50
C PHE A 110 -32.29 9.21 7.94
N ALA A 111 -32.96 9.98 8.81
CA ALA A 111 -33.70 11.15 8.38
C ALA A 111 -32.78 12.21 7.78
N VAL A 112 -31.63 12.49 8.40
CA VAL A 112 -30.67 13.48 7.92
C VAL A 112 -30.08 13.06 6.56
N TYR A 113 -29.63 11.81 6.44
CA TYR A 113 -29.11 11.26 5.19
C TYR A 113 -30.16 11.30 4.08
N LYS A 114 -31.42 10.95 4.40
CA LYS A 114 -32.52 10.97 3.44
C LYS A 114 -32.78 12.39 2.94
N THR A 115 -32.79 13.38 3.82
CA THR A 115 -32.89 14.80 3.42
C THR A 115 -31.72 15.25 2.54
N ILE A 116 -30.48 14.90 2.91
CA ILE A 116 -29.29 15.23 2.10
C ILE A 116 -29.37 14.55 0.73
N PHE A 117 -29.84 13.30 0.68
CA PHE A 117 -30.00 12.54 -0.56
C PHE A 117 -31.09 13.13 -1.46
N ASP A 118 -32.24 13.52 -0.91
CA ASP A 118 -33.29 14.22 -1.65
C ASP A 118 -32.71 15.49 -2.33
N LEU A 119 -32.01 16.32 -1.55
CA LEU A 119 -31.35 17.53 -2.06
C LEU A 119 -30.26 17.22 -3.12
N TYR A 120 -29.51 16.14 -2.95
CA TYR A 120 -28.56 15.65 -3.95
C TYR A 120 -29.26 15.24 -5.26
N THR A 121 -30.38 14.51 -5.18
CA THR A 121 -31.15 14.12 -6.38
C THR A 121 -31.76 15.31 -7.10
N PHE A 122 -32.03 16.40 -6.39
CA PHE A 122 -32.46 17.67 -6.99
C PHE A 122 -31.30 18.49 -7.58
N GLY A 123 -30.05 18.04 -7.44
CA GLY A 123 -28.86 18.75 -7.90
C GLY A 123 -28.48 19.96 -7.02
N LEU A 124 -29.00 20.03 -5.80
CA LEU A 124 -28.77 21.13 -4.86
C LEU A 124 -27.58 20.89 -3.93
N ILE A 125 -27.18 19.61 -3.81
CA ILE A 125 -26.01 19.18 -3.07
C ILE A 125 -25.10 18.40 -3.99
N GLU A 126 -23.81 18.65 -3.86
CA GLU A 126 -22.74 17.91 -4.52
C GLU A 126 -21.87 17.18 -3.48
N VAL A 127 -21.40 15.98 -3.85
CA VAL A 127 -20.36 15.28 -3.11
C VAL A 127 -19.01 15.88 -3.46
N GLN A 128 -18.26 16.29 -2.45
CA GLN A 128 -16.86 16.63 -2.59
C GLN A 128 -16.05 15.40 -2.23
N MET A 129 -15.27 14.86 -3.19
CA MET A 129 -14.26 13.86 -2.85
C MET A 129 -13.30 14.52 -1.86
N GLY A 130 -13.34 14.08 -0.61
CA GLY A 130 -12.49 14.64 0.44
C GLY A 130 -11.06 14.18 0.22
N GLU A 131 -10.10 15.10 0.36
CA GLU A 131 -8.66 14.83 0.32
C GLU A 131 -8.26 13.66 1.24
N GLU A 132 -8.97 13.45 2.36
CA GLU A 132 -8.76 12.32 3.28
C GLU A 132 -9.19 10.94 2.74
N ALA A 133 -10.17 10.89 1.84
CA ALA A 133 -10.61 9.64 1.21
C ALA A 133 -9.61 9.24 0.11
N GLU A 134 -9.17 10.22 -0.69
CA GLU A 134 -8.10 10.03 -1.68
C GLU A 134 -6.79 9.62 -1.00
N GLU A 135 -6.39 10.27 0.09
CA GLU A 135 -5.15 9.94 0.80
C GLU A 135 -5.19 8.54 1.44
N LYS A 136 -6.37 8.08 1.91
CA LYS A 136 -6.56 6.72 2.44
C LYS A 136 -6.57 5.66 1.34
N GLU A 137 -7.19 5.93 0.20
CA GLU A 137 -7.17 5.03 -0.94
C GLU A 137 -5.78 4.95 -1.56
N GLU A 138 -5.06 6.08 -1.67
CA GLU A 138 -3.71 6.13 -2.20
C GLU A 138 -2.71 5.41 -1.28
N LYS A 139 -2.84 5.56 0.05
CA LYS A 139 -2.03 4.78 1.01
C LYS A 139 -2.31 3.29 0.89
N LYS A 140 -3.58 2.87 0.81
CA LYS A 140 -3.93 1.45 0.61
C LYS A 140 -3.41 0.90 -0.72
N ALA A 141 -3.49 1.68 -1.78
CA ALA A 141 -2.96 1.30 -3.09
C ALA A 141 -1.44 1.11 -3.06
N LYS A 142 -0.72 2.02 -2.38
CA LYS A 142 0.75 1.91 -2.17
C LYS A 142 1.11 0.67 -1.35
N GLU A 143 0.40 0.41 -0.24
CA GLU A 143 0.60 -0.79 0.58
C GLU A 143 0.36 -2.09 -0.21
N GLU A 144 -0.68 -2.11 -1.05
CA GLU A 144 -1.00 -3.22 -1.94
C GLU A 144 0.10 -3.45 -2.99
N GLU A 145 0.57 -2.37 -3.63
CA GLU A 145 1.66 -2.41 -4.62
C GLU A 145 2.95 -2.95 -4.00
N VAL A 146 3.35 -2.43 -2.83
CA VAL A 146 4.53 -2.89 -2.09
C VAL A 146 4.42 -4.38 -1.74
N ARG A 147 3.23 -4.85 -1.36
CA ARG A 147 2.99 -6.27 -1.08
C ARG A 147 3.15 -7.15 -2.32
N LEU A 148 2.57 -6.75 -3.45
CA LEU A 148 2.67 -7.50 -4.70
C LEU A 148 4.13 -7.59 -5.19
N LEU A 149 4.86 -6.47 -5.16
CA LEU A 149 6.28 -6.42 -5.50
C LEU A 149 7.12 -7.28 -4.57
N SER A 150 6.82 -7.29 -3.27
CA SER A 150 7.53 -8.12 -2.30
C SER A 150 7.36 -9.61 -2.59
N ASN A 151 6.14 -10.03 -2.94
CA ASN A 151 5.87 -11.42 -3.33
C ASN A 151 6.60 -11.81 -4.63
N GLN A 152 6.62 -10.91 -5.62
CA GLN A 152 7.37 -11.12 -6.85
C GLN A 152 8.87 -11.24 -6.58
N ALA A 153 9.44 -10.34 -5.77
CA ALA A 153 10.85 -10.36 -5.41
C ALA A 153 11.26 -11.65 -4.68
N LEU A 154 10.39 -12.15 -3.80
CA LEU A 154 10.58 -13.43 -3.12
C LEU A 154 10.52 -14.62 -4.07
N LYS A 155 9.64 -14.58 -5.08
CA LYS A 155 9.58 -15.61 -6.12
C LYS A 155 10.92 -15.68 -6.88
N GLU A 156 11.45 -14.54 -7.31
CA GLU A 156 12.75 -14.46 -7.99
C GLU A 156 13.91 -14.92 -7.08
N TYR A 157 13.86 -14.57 -5.78
CA TYR A 157 14.83 -15.06 -4.80
C TYR A 157 14.83 -16.59 -4.71
N ASN A 158 13.63 -17.18 -4.57
CA ASN A 158 13.48 -18.63 -4.41
C ASN A 158 13.81 -19.41 -5.68
N SER A 159 13.74 -18.78 -6.86
CA SER A 159 14.23 -19.38 -8.11
C SER A 159 15.73 -19.24 -8.33
N GLY A 160 16.47 -18.62 -7.40
CA GLY A 160 17.91 -18.37 -7.50
C GLY A 160 18.28 -17.16 -8.35
N GLU A 161 17.30 -16.39 -8.81
CA GLU A 161 17.48 -15.17 -9.61
C GLU A 161 17.73 -13.96 -8.69
N PHE A 162 18.80 -14.04 -7.89
CA PHE A 162 19.09 -13.10 -6.81
C PHE A 162 19.24 -11.65 -7.29
N GLU A 163 19.84 -11.43 -8.47
CA GLU A 163 19.98 -10.09 -9.05
C GLU A 163 18.63 -9.43 -9.34
N LYS A 164 17.70 -10.17 -9.96
CA LYS A 164 16.34 -9.67 -10.24
C LYS A 164 15.60 -9.36 -8.93
N SER A 165 15.73 -10.24 -7.94
CA SER A 165 15.16 -10.02 -6.61
C SER A 165 15.68 -8.71 -5.98
N ILE A 166 16.99 -8.46 -6.04
CA ILE A 166 17.60 -7.23 -5.52
C ILE A 166 17.06 -5.99 -6.24
N GLN A 167 16.89 -6.04 -7.57
CA GLN A 167 16.34 -4.90 -8.32
C GLN A 167 14.92 -4.55 -7.86
N ILE A 168 14.06 -5.55 -7.69
CA ILE A 168 12.68 -5.33 -7.22
C ILE A 168 12.67 -4.78 -5.79
N PHE A 169 13.48 -5.34 -4.88
CA PHE A 169 13.57 -4.80 -3.51
C PHE A 169 14.16 -3.38 -3.45
N LYS A 170 15.08 -3.02 -4.37
CA LYS A 170 15.57 -1.63 -4.50
C LYS A 170 14.48 -0.69 -5.02
N TYR A 171 13.65 -1.14 -5.95
CA TYR A 171 12.48 -0.39 -6.39
C TYR A 171 11.51 -0.14 -5.22
N ILE A 172 11.23 -1.16 -4.40
CA ILE A 172 10.43 -1.00 -3.17
C ILE A 172 11.06 0.02 -2.23
N LEU A 173 12.38 0.04 -2.05
CA LEU A 173 13.05 1.04 -1.20
C LEU A 173 13.01 2.47 -1.77
N ALA A 174 12.84 2.63 -3.08
CA ALA A 174 12.62 3.93 -3.68
C ALA A 174 11.20 4.46 -3.36
N LEU A 175 10.21 3.56 -3.25
CA LEU A 175 8.86 3.87 -2.79
C LEU A 175 8.80 4.11 -1.27
N GLU A 176 9.45 3.21 -0.50
CA GLU A 176 9.47 3.22 0.96
C GLU A 176 10.91 3.08 1.51
N PRO A 177 11.63 4.19 1.75
CA PRO A 177 13.03 4.17 2.19
C PRO A 177 13.30 3.40 3.50
N ASN A 178 12.27 3.24 4.34
CA ASN A 178 12.34 2.58 5.64
C ASN A 178 11.80 1.14 5.66
N HIS A 179 11.51 0.54 4.50
CA HIS A 179 11.01 -0.84 4.43
C HIS A 179 12.09 -1.85 4.87
N ALA A 180 12.02 -2.28 6.15
CA ALA A 180 13.05 -3.10 6.79
C ALA A 180 13.22 -4.48 6.11
N PHE A 181 12.12 -5.06 5.63
CA PHE A 181 12.14 -6.36 4.97
C PHE A 181 12.94 -6.32 3.66
N SER A 182 12.76 -5.28 2.83
CA SER A 182 13.56 -5.12 1.60
C SER A 182 15.06 -5.04 1.89
N LYS A 183 15.47 -4.26 2.91
CA LYS A 183 16.89 -4.13 3.29
C LYS A 183 17.48 -5.47 3.70
N MET A 184 16.75 -6.24 4.51
CA MET A 184 17.16 -7.58 4.94
C MET A 184 17.29 -8.54 3.75
N MET A 185 16.30 -8.57 2.85
CA MET A 185 16.30 -9.48 1.72
C MET A 185 17.39 -9.16 0.69
N ILE A 186 17.66 -7.87 0.44
CA ILE A 186 18.79 -7.45 -0.41
C ILE A 186 20.11 -7.96 0.18
N LYS A 187 20.31 -7.83 1.49
CA LYS A 187 21.51 -8.34 2.16
C LYS A 187 21.65 -9.86 1.98
N LYS A 188 20.58 -10.62 2.23
CA LYS A 188 20.59 -12.08 2.04
C LYS A 188 20.92 -12.47 0.60
N ALA A 189 20.27 -11.83 -0.38
CA ALA A 189 20.53 -12.09 -1.79
C ALA A 189 21.98 -11.78 -2.17
N TYR A 190 22.56 -10.72 -1.60
CA TYR A 190 23.98 -10.41 -1.79
C TYR A 190 24.91 -11.47 -1.18
N ASP A 191 24.59 -12.00 0.00
CA ASP A 191 25.37 -13.07 0.63
C ASP A 191 25.30 -14.37 -0.21
N GLU A 192 24.13 -14.73 -0.74
CA GLU A 192 23.96 -15.90 -1.64
C GLU A 192 24.75 -15.75 -2.95
N ILE A 193 24.73 -14.56 -3.57
CA ILE A 193 25.55 -14.29 -4.76
C ILE A 193 27.03 -14.44 -4.37
N LYS A 194 27.47 -13.92 -3.23
CA LYS A 194 28.88 -14.03 -2.80
C LYS A 194 29.31 -15.48 -2.65
N GLU A 195 28.51 -16.32 -2.01
CA GLU A 195 28.79 -17.76 -1.86
C GLU A 195 28.85 -18.46 -3.22
N THR A 196 27.93 -18.18 -4.14
CA THR A 196 27.94 -18.77 -5.50
C THR A 196 29.05 -18.23 -6.42
N LEU A 197 29.63 -17.07 -6.09
CA LEU A 197 30.78 -16.53 -6.81
C LEU A 197 32.06 -17.28 -6.44
N ILE A 198 32.21 -17.76 -5.20
CA ILE A 198 33.38 -18.51 -4.73
C ILE A 198 33.33 -19.94 -5.30
N SER A 199 34.41 -20.39 -5.90
CA SER A 199 34.58 -21.77 -6.39
C SER A 199 35.99 -22.29 -6.12
N SER A 200 36.24 -23.57 -6.36
CA SER A 200 37.59 -24.15 -6.28
C SER A 200 38.61 -23.40 -7.16
N ASP A 201 38.14 -22.84 -8.27
CA ASP A 201 38.96 -22.23 -9.31
C ASP A 201 38.99 -20.69 -9.21
N PHE A 202 38.24 -20.12 -8.28
CA PHE A 202 38.16 -18.67 -8.06
C PHE A 202 37.81 -18.33 -6.61
N THR A 203 38.74 -17.64 -5.95
CA THR A 203 38.52 -17.02 -4.63
C THR A 203 39.15 -15.63 -4.63
N ILE A 204 38.83 -14.81 -3.63
CA ILE A 204 39.41 -13.47 -3.49
C ILE A 204 40.93 -13.46 -3.32
N GLU A 205 41.53 -14.59 -2.95
CA GLU A 205 42.98 -14.74 -2.75
C GLU A 205 43.73 -15.03 -4.07
N HIS A 206 43.02 -15.39 -5.13
CA HIS A 206 43.64 -15.65 -6.43
C HIS A 206 44.16 -14.37 -7.08
N VAL A 207 45.19 -14.52 -7.92
CA VAL A 207 45.82 -13.41 -8.64
C VAL A 207 45.33 -13.39 -10.09
N PRO A 208 44.52 -12.39 -10.51
CA PRO A 208 44.06 -12.29 -11.88
C PRO A 208 45.19 -11.88 -12.83
N TYR A 209 45.19 -12.45 -14.03
CA TYR A 209 46.08 -12.07 -15.12
C TYR A 209 45.32 -11.97 -16.45
N LEU A 210 45.82 -11.13 -17.36
CA LEU A 210 45.23 -10.97 -18.69
C LEU A 210 45.66 -12.13 -19.61
N LYS A 211 44.71 -12.78 -20.28
CA LYS A 211 45.00 -13.92 -21.18
C LYS A 211 45.46 -13.50 -22.59
N ARG A 212 45.24 -12.25 -22.97
CA ARG A 212 45.63 -11.68 -24.28
C ARG A 212 46.37 -10.38 -24.09
N THR A 213 47.32 -10.06 -24.97
CA THR A 213 47.75 -8.68 -25.22
C THR A 213 46.53 -7.95 -25.76
N ILE A 214 45.92 -7.10 -24.93
CA ILE A 214 44.69 -6.40 -25.27
C ILE A 214 45.00 -5.38 -26.37
N THR A 215 44.80 -5.75 -27.64
CA THR A 215 44.80 -4.80 -28.75
C THR A 215 43.82 -5.20 -29.86
N PRO A 216 43.00 -4.28 -30.38
CA PRO A 216 42.49 -3.06 -29.72
C PRO A 216 41.20 -3.38 -28.95
N LEU A 217 40.97 -2.62 -27.87
CA LEU A 217 39.75 -2.67 -27.04
C LEU A 217 38.46 -2.28 -27.82
N ASP A 218 38.56 -2.04 -29.13
CA ASP A 218 37.50 -1.49 -29.97
C ASP A 218 36.35 -2.49 -30.26
N GLU A 219 36.58 -3.79 -30.04
CA GLU A 219 35.53 -4.81 -30.21
C GLU A 219 34.65 -5.00 -28.96
N PHE A 220 35.09 -4.50 -27.79
CA PHE A 220 34.39 -4.70 -26.52
C PHE A 220 33.98 -3.37 -25.89
N ASN A 221 32.67 -3.11 -25.81
CA ASN A 221 32.11 -1.99 -25.07
C ASN A 221 32.15 -2.28 -23.56
N PHE A 222 33.30 -2.06 -22.93
CA PHE A 222 33.42 -2.16 -21.47
C PHE A 222 32.79 -0.95 -20.77
N THR A 223 32.09 -1.24 -19.68
CA THR A 223 31.62 -0.22 -18.73
C THR A 223 32.82 0.46 -18.03
N PRO A 224 32.63 1.67 -17.46
CA PRO A 224 33.68 2.33 -16.68
C PRO A 224 34.23 1.48 -15.53
N GLN A 225 33.37 0.68 -14.90
CA GLN A 225 33.76 -0.22 -13.81
C GLN A 225 34.61 -1.40 -14.30
N GLU A 226 34.27 -1.99 -15.44
CA GLU A 226 35.07 -3.06 -16.07
C GLU A 226 36.45 -2.55 -16.51
N ASN A 227 36.50 -1.38 -17.15
CA ASN A 227 37.75 -0.74 -17.51
C ASN A 227 38.63 -0.45 -16.29
N TYR A 228 38.03 0.02 -15.20
CA TYR A 228 38.76 0.21 -13.94
C TYR A 228 39.39 -1.09 -13.47
N ILE A 229 38.63 -2.19 -13.40
CA ILE A 229 39.18 -3.48 -12.95
C ILE A 229 40.28 -3.97 -13.89
N LEU A 230 40.06 -3.95 -15.20
CA LEU A 230 41.07 -4.35 -16.20
C LEU A 230 42.37 -3.55 -16.05
N SER A 231 42.28 -2.24 -15.80
CA SER A 231 43.46 -1.37 -15.60
C SER A 231 44.29 -1.71 -14.34
N ARG A 232 43.71 -2.45 -13.39
CA ARG A 232 44.37 -2.88 -12.15
C ARG A 232 44.93 -4.31 -12.22
N ILE A 233 44.60 -5.07 -13.27
CA ILE A 233 45.08 -6.44 -13.46
C ILE A 233 46.50 -6.39 -14.05
N ASN A 234 47.49 -6.66 -13.21
CA ASN A 234 48.90 -6.72 -13.58
C ASN A 234 49.54 -8.10 -13.36
N GLY A 235 48.76 -9.10 -12.94
CA GLY A 235 49.27 -10.45 -12.64
C GLY A 235 50.03 -10.57 -11.30
N LEU A 236 50.02 -9.54 -10.46
CA LEU A 236 50.75 -9.52 -9.17
C LEU A 236 49.82 -9.42 -7.95
N ASN A 237 48.80 -8.56 -8.02
CA ASN A 237 47.91 -8.30 -6.90
C ASN A 237 46.75 -9.28 -6.86
N SER A 238 46.36 -9.78 -5.67
CA SER A 238 45.17 -10.62 -5.51
C SER A 238 43.88 -9.86 -5.83
N VAL A 239 42.80 -10.60 -6.15
CA VAL A 239 41.45 -10.05 -6.32
C VAL A 239 41.06 -9.20 -5.10
N GLN A 240 41.31 -9.68 -3.89
CA GLN A 240 41.06 -8.96 -2.64
C GLN A 240 41.81 -7.62 -2.59
N SER A 241 43.08 -7.62 -2.96
CA SER A 241 43.91 -6.40 -2.96
C SER A 241 43.40 -5.37 -3.96
N ILE A 242 42.97 -5.81 -5.15
CA ILE A 242 42.39 -4.94 -6.18
C ILE A 242 41.05 -4.37 -5.71
N ILE A 243 40.18 -5.19 -5.11
CA ILE A 243 38.88 -4.74 -4.58
C ILE A 243 39.08 -3.70 -3.47
N ARG A 244 40.04 -3.91 -2.56
CA ARG A 244 40.29 -3.03 -1.42
C ARG A 244 40.65 -1.59 -1.81
N ILE A 245 41.29 -1.41 -2.98
CA ILE A 245 41.66 -0.10 -3.52
C ILE A 245 40.70 0.40 -4.60
N SER A 246 39.59 -0.32 -4.83
CA SER A 246 38.60 0.00 -5.85
C SER A 246 37.49 0.87 -5.27
N PRO A 247 36.99 1.89 -6.01
CA PRO A 247 35.77 2.60 -5.65
C PRO A 247 34.50 1.76 -5.93
N ILE A 248 34.65 0.56 -6.50
CA ILE A 248 33.54 -0.34 -6.86
C ILE A 248 33.16 -1.18 -5.64
N GLN A 249 31.86 -1.36 -5.41
CA GLN A 249 31.36 -2.22 -4.34
C GLN A 249 31.88 -3.66 -4.50
N GLU A 250 32.31 -4.30 -3.40
CA GLU A 250 32.97 -5.62 -3.40
C GLU A 250 32.26 -6.64 -4.30
N LEU A 251 30.95 -6.83 -4.12
CA LEU A 251 30.21 -7.81 -4.91
C LEU A 251 30.19 -7.48 -6.41
N GLN A 252 30.00 -6.20 -6.78
CA GLN A 252 30.05 -5.78 -8.18
C GLN A 252 31.42 -6.07 -8.78
N ALA A 253 32.49 -5.82 -8.02
CA ALA A 253 33.84 -6.13 -8.47
C ALA A 253 34.04 -7.65 -8.68
N LEU A 254 33.56 -8.50 -7.77
CA LEU A 254 33.61 -9.96 -7.93
C LEU A 254 32.81 -10.45 -9.14
N MET A 255 31.63 -9.88 -9.39
CA MET A 255 30.82 -10.18 -10.58
C MET A 255 31.56 -9.79 -11.87
N ILE A 256 32.21 -8.63 -11.89
CA ILE A 256 33.04 -8.20 -13.03
C ILE A 256 34.19 -9.19 -13.26
N PHE A 257 34.91 -9.60 -12.21
CA PHE A 257 35.97 -10.62 -12.34
C PHE A 257 35.44 -11.92 -12.95
N LYS A 258 34.29 -12.43 -12.45
CA LYS A 258 33.69 -13.67 -12.97
C LYS A 258 33.21 -13.52 -14.42
N LYS A 259 32.64 -12.36 -14.77
CA LYS A 259 32.23 -12.04 -16.15
C LYS A 259 33.44 -12.01 -17.09
N LEU A 260 34.48 -11.25 -16.77
CA LEU A 260 35.70 -11.16 -17.57
C LEU A 260 36.38 -12.53 -17.74
N ALA A 261 36.33 -13.38 -16.70
CA ALA A 261 36.88 -14.73 -16.76
C ALA A 261 36.02 -15.66 -17.65
N LYS A 262 34.69 -15.56 -17.55
CA LYS A 262 33.73 -16.27 -18.41
C LYS A 262 33.89 -15.89 -19.89
N ASP A 263 34.14 -14.60 -20.14
CA ASP A 263 34.42 -14.06 -21.49
C ASP A 263 35.85 -14.39 -21.96
N ASN A 264 36.60 -15.17 -21.17
CA ASN A 264 37.96 -15.64 -21.45
C ASN A 264 39.00 -14.51 -21.63
N LEU A 265 38.74 -13.33 -21.08
CA LEU A 265 39.64 -12.18 -21.11
C LEU A 265 40.73 -12.29 -20.03
N ILE A 266 40.38 -12.88 -18.90
CA ILE A 266 41.29 -13.05 -17.75
C ILE A 266 41.35 -14.50 -17.28
N GLY A 267 42.42 -14.83 -16.57
CA GLY A 267 42.59 -16.07 -15.81
C GLY A 267 43.02 -15.79 -14.38
N PHE A 268 43.06 -16.82 -13.55
CA PHE A 268 43.44 -16.73 -12.14
C PHE A 268 44.61 -17.66 -11.84
N LEU A 269 45.67 -17.13 -11.24
CA LEU A 269 46.73 -17.91 -10.64
C LEU A 269 46.36 -18.24 -9.18
N PRO A 270 46.81 -19.39 -8.65
CA PRO A 270 46.64 -19.69 -7.23
C PRO A 270 47.27 -18.60 -6.37
N PRO A 271 46.82 -18.43 -5.11
CA PRO A 271 47.41 -17.46 -4.20
C PRO A 271 48.93 -17.64 -4.14
N SER A 272 49.69 -16.55 -4.26
CA SER A 272 51.14 -16.61 -4.14
C SER A 272 51.52 -17.20 -2.78
N PRO A 273 52.51 -18.11 -2.71
CA PRO A 273 52.99 -18.61 -1.44
C PRO A 273 53.47 -17.41 -0.61
N VAL A 274 52.97 -17.30 0.62
CA VAL A 274 53.40 -16.27 1.58
C VAL A 274 54.92 -16.38 1.67
N PRO A 275 55.69 -15.29 1.41
CA PRO A 275 57.13 -15.37 1.61
C PRO A 275 57.38 -15.73 3.07
N GLU A 276 58.02 -16.88 3.31
CA GLU A 276 58.50 -17.25 4.63
C GLU A 276 59.27 -16.06 5.19
N SER A 277 58.77 -15.50 6.29
CA SER A 277 59.49 -14.48 7.04
C SER A 277 60.85 -15.07 7.38
N LYS A 278 61.91 -14.56 6.77
CA LYS A 278 63.29 -14.90 7.14
C LYS A 278 63.41 -14.68 8.65
N LYS A 279 63.62 -15.78 9.37
CA LYS A 279 63.95 -15.80 10.80
C LYS A 279 65.20 -14.98 11.09
#